data_AF-A0A914L6B2-F1
#
_entry.id   AF-A0A914L6B2-F1
#
_cell.length_a   1.000
_cell.length_b   1.000
_cell.length_c   1.000
_cell.angle_alpha   90.00
_cell.angle_beta   90.00
_cell.angle_gamma   90.00
#
_symmetry.space_group_name_H-M   'P 1'
#
loop_
_entity.id
_entity.type
_entity.pdbx_description
1 polymer ?
#
loop_
_entity_poly.entity_id
_entity_poly.type
_entity_poly.pdbx_seq_one_letter_code
_entity_poly.pdbx_strand_id
1 'polypeptide(L)'
;MQNHLISNNLNIEVIEEENKEELFKILTNGGSKFSNIYLGYTELNFYNLIIKHIETTKDFSKMVNKIKFKRVEGNLIISERAENIEKAEDNNGRQHTKFMLSNKYDPEMKFFIYMEGNKMNGFYIEIERIN
;
A
#
# COMPACT_ATOMS: atom_id res chain seq x y z
N MET A 1 -27.12 -18.28 13.44
CA MET A 1 -26.21 -18.26 14.60
C MET A 1 -25.13 -17.24 14.33
N GLN A 2 -25.18 -16.13 15.06
CA GLN A 2 -24.22 -15.02 14.99
C GLN A 2 -22.85 -15.46 15.54
N ASN A 3 -21.77 -15.03 14.90
CA ASN A 3 -20.46 -14.93 15.54
C ASN A 3 -19.84 -13.56 15.23
N HIS A 4 -20.01 -12.67 16.20
CA HIS A 4 -19.08 -11.65 16.70
C HIS A 4 -18.02 -11.09 15.73
N LEU A 5 -18.21 -9.82 15.31
CA LEU A 5 -17.16 -8.81 15.07
C LEU A 5 -15.79 -9.35 14.62
N ILE A 6 -15.73 -10.02 13.46
CA ILE A 6 -14.43 -10.19 12.79
C ILE A 6 -14.09 -8.80 12.24
N SER A 7 -13.20 -8.08 12.94
CA SER A 7 -12.64 -6.86 12.37
C SER A 7 -11.84 -7.25 11.13
N ASN A 8 -12.36 -6.92 9.95
CA ASN A 8 -11.63 -7.05 8.69
C ASN A 8 -10.50 -6.01 8.56
N ASN A 9 -10.27 -5.22 9.60
CA ASN A 9 -9.25 -4.19 9.67
C ASN A 9 -8.18 -4.59 10.69
N LEU A 10 -6.91 -4.47 10.29
CA LEU A 10 -5.76 -4.55 11.19
C LEU A 10 -5.09 -3.17 11.26
N ASN A 11 -4.78 -2.71 12.47
CA ASN A 11 -4.04 -1.46 12.68
C ASN A 11 -2.77 -1.75 13.48
N ILE A 12 -1.63 -1.33 12.94
CA ILE A 12 -0.29 -1.52 13.52
C ILE A 12 0.37 -0.15 13.56
N GLU A 13 0.56 0.40 14.75
CA GLU A 13 1.13 1.75 14.90
C GLU A 13 2.65 1.77 14.73
N VAL A 14 3.33 0.73 15.21
CA VAL A 14 4.79 0.59 15.19
C VAL A 14 5.15 -0.74 14.56
N ILE A 15 6.05 -0.70 13.57
CA ILE A 15 6.59 -1.88 12.91
C ILE A 15 8.04 -2.01 13.36
N GLU A 16 8.31 -3.04 14.16
CA GLU A 16 9.67 -3.43 14.54
C GLU A 16 10.32 -4.22 13.39
N GLU A 17 11.64 -4.17 13.27
CA GLU A 17 12.38 -4.78 12.16
C GLU A 17 12.12 -6.28 12.06
N GLU A 18 12.16 -6.96 13.21
CA GLU A 18 11.90 -8.40 13.37
C GLU A 18 10.50 -8.82 12.89
N ASN A 19 9.54 -7.90 12.87
CA ASN A 19 8.15 -8.18 12.51
C ASN A 19 7.85 -7.89 11.04
N LYS A 20 8.80 -7.32 10.28
CA LYS A 20 8.57 -6.94 8.88
C LYS A 20 8.28 -8.13 7.97
N GLU A 21 8.97 -9.26 8.15
CA GLU A 21 8.75 -10.45 7.32
C GLU A 21 7.34 -10.99 7.52
N GLU A 22 6.91 -11.13 8.76
CA GLU A 22 5.56 -11.61 9.10
C GLU A 22 4.50 -10.63 8.62
N LEU A 23 4.74 -9.32 8.79
CA LEU A 23 3.85 -8.30 8.27
C LEU A 23 3.72 -8.38 6.74
N PHE A 24 4.81 -8.59 6.02
CA PHE A 24 4.78 -8.76 4.57
C PHE A 24 3.96 -10.00 4.17
N LYS A 25 4.09 -11.12 4.90
CA LYS A 25 3.26 -12.31 4.69
C LYS A 25 1.78 -12.01 4.93
N ILE A 26 1.44 -11.25 5.97
CA ILE A 26 0.06 -10.84 6.25
C ILE A 26 -0.49 -9.96 5.11
N LEU A 27 0.29 -8.99 4.61
CA LEU A 27 -0.17 -8.11 3.52
C LEU A 27 -0.41 -8.89 2.22
N THR A 28 0.43 -9.89 1.94
CA THR A 28 0.40 -10.65 0.67
C THR A 28 -0.50 -11.88 0.69
N ASN A 29 -0.78 -12.46 1.87
CA ASN A 29 -1.57 -13.69 2.01
C ASN A 29 -2.75 -13.60 3.00
N GLY A 30 -2.89 -12.49 3.71
CA GLY A 30 -3.89 -12.29 4.77
C GLY A 30 -5.23 -11.76 4.28
N GLY A 31 -5.44 -11.61 2.97
CA GLY A 31 -6.66 -11.04 2.37
C GLY A 31 -7.95 -11.78 2.71
N SER A 32 -7.87 -13.06 3.06
CA SER A 32 -9.02 -13.84 3.56
C SER A 32 -9.44 -13.47 4.99
N LYS A 33 -8.56 -12.83 5.75
CA LYS A 33 -8.78 -12.43 7.15
C LYS A 33 -8.92 -10.92 7.31
N PHE A 34 -8.17 -10.15 6.52
CA PHE A 34 -8.13 -8.70 6.59
C PHE A 34 -8.37 -8.11 5.20
N SER A 35 -9.41 -7.29 5.07
CA SER A 35 -9.64 -6.51 3.85
C SER A 35 -8.80 -5.24 3.83
N ASN A 36 -8.52 -4.65 5.00
CA ASN A 36 -7.77 -3.41 5.12
C ASN A 36 -6.69 -3.53 6.20
N ILE A 37 -5.49 -3.03 5.90
CA ILE A 37 -4.42 -2.92 6.87
C ILE A 37 -3.92 -1.47 6.94
N TYR A 38 -3.81 -0.95 8.15
CA TYR A 38 -3.34 0.39 8.48
C TYR A 38 -2.02 0.26 9.22
N LEU A 39 -0.99 0.89 8.67
CA LEU A 39 0.37 0.89 9.18
C LEU A 39 0.73 2.32 9.58
N GLY A 40 1.28 2.50 10.77
CA GLY A 40 1.68 3.79 11.29
C GLY A 40 2.95 4.29 10.62
N TYR A 41 4.10 3.98 11.22
CA TYR A 41 5.42 4.34 10.69
C TYR A 41 6.03 3.22 9.87
N THR A 42 6.60 3.52 8.71
CA THR A 42 7.20 2.54 7.82
C THR A 42 8.38 3.13 7.05
N GLU A 43 9.37 2.29 6.75
CA GLU A 43 10.50 2.67 5.91
C GLU A 43 10.22 2.49 4.42
N LEU A 44 10.89 3.31 3.58
CA LEU A 44 10.82 3.22 2.12
C LEU A 44 11.08 1.82 1.57
N ASN A 45 12.00 1.06 2.17
CA ASN A 45 12.35 -0.29 1.70
C ASN A 45 11.16 -1.26 1.78
N PHE A 46 10.33 -1.12 2.82
CA PHE A 46 9.17 -1.98 3.00
C PHE A 46 8.06 -1.64 1.99
N TYR A 47 7.83 -0.34 1.75
CA TYR A 47 6.95 0.10 0.66
C TYR A 47 7.43 -0.42 -0.71
N ASN A 48 8.72 -0.27 -1.02
CA ASN A 48 9.30 -0.74 -2.28
C ASN A 48 9.14 -2.26 -2.46
N LEU A 49 9.25 -3.03 -1.38
CA LEU A 49 9.03 -4.47 -1.40
C LEU A 49 7.59 -4.82 -1.81
N ILE A 50 6.60 -4.06 -1.31
CA ILE A 50 5.18 -4.24 -1.65
C ILE A 50 4.91 -3.87 -3.11
N ILE A 51 5.45 -2.75 -3.60
CA ILE A 51 5.34 -2.37 -5.01
C ILE A 51 5.93 -3.44 -5.92
N LYS A 52 7.13 -3.92 -5.61
CA LYS A 52 7.78 -5.00 -6.37
C LYS A 52 6.95 -6.28 -6.36
N HIS A 53 6.31 -6.62 -5.24
CA HIS A 53 5.39 -7.75 -5.18
C HIS A 53 4.18 -7.56 -6.10
N ILE A 54 3.55 -6.38 -6.09
CA ILE A 54 2.44 -6.03 -6.99
C ILE A 54 2.83 -6.18 -8.45
N GLU A 55 4.06 -5.83 -8.83
CA GLU A 55 4.48 -5.93 -10.23
C GLU A 55 4.80 -7.36 -10.68
N THR A 56 5.23 -8.22 -9.75
CA THR A 56 5.85 -9.52 -10.08
C THR A 56 5.04 -10.74 -9.64
N THR A 57 4.04 -10.58 -8.78
CA THR A 57 3.19 -11.70 -8.36
C THR A 57 2.20 -12.09 -9.45
N LYS A 58 1.95 -13.38 -9.62
CA LYS A 58 0.99 -13.91 -10.61
C LYS A 58 -0.42 -14.10 -10.07
N ASP A 59 -0.55 -14.21 -8.75
CA ASP A 59 -1.81 -14.49 -8.07
C ASP A 59 -1.97 -13.56 -6.88
N PHE A 60 -2.94 -12.65 -6.97
CA PHE A 60 -3.29 -11.70 -5.92
C PHE A 60 -4.50 -12.13 -5.10
N SER A 61 -5.07 -13.32 -5.33
CA SER A 61 -6.31 -13.79 -4.67
C SER A 61 -6.25 -13.74 -3.15
N LYS A 62 -5.05 -13.83 -2.56
CA LYS A 62 -4.82 -13.80 -1.11
C LYS A 62 -4.29 -12.46 -0.59
N MET A 63 -3.98 -11.52 -1.47
CA MET A 63 -3.45 -10.22 -1.06
C MET A 63 -4.54 -9.40 -0.39
N VAL A 64 -4.16 -8.63 0.62
CA VAL A 64 -5.03 -7.65 1.26
C VAL A 64 -5.49 -6.62 0.22
N ASN A 65 -6.79 -6.30 0.21
CA ASN A 65 -7.37 -5.41 -0.80
C ASN A 65 -6.87 -3.97 -0.66
N LYS A 66 -6.69 -3.50 0.58
CA LYS A 66 -6.29 -2.13 0.87
C LYS A 66 -5.22 -2.02 1.94
N ILE A 67 -4.16 -1.28 1.64
CA ILE A 67 -3.03 -1.01 2.56
C ILE A 67 -2.88 0.50 2.70
N LYS A 68 -2.80 1.00 3.92
CA LYS A 68 -2.58 2.41 4.22
C LYS A 68 -1.35 2.57 5.09
N PHE A 69 -0.46 3.48 4.70
CA PHE A 69 0.70 3.89 5.47
C PHE A 69 0.47 5.32 5.96
N LYS A 70 0.48 5.52 7.27
CA LYS A 70 0.33 6.85 7.88
C LYS A 70 1.57 7.70 7.59
N ARG A 71 2.75 7.09 7.57
CA ARG A 71 4.01 7.76 7.26
C ARG A 71 5.03 6.79 6.67
N VAL A 72 5.48 7.08 5.46
CA VAL A 72 6.65 6.49 4.82
C VAL A 72 7.73 7.55 4.68
N GLU A 73 8.91 7.28 5.23
CA GLU A 73 10.06 8.20 5.12
C GLU A 73 10.96 7.84 3.95
N GLY A 74 11.45 8.86 3.24
CA GLY A 74 12.40 8.72 2.13
C GLY A 74 11.91 9.34 0.83
N ASN A 75 12.71 9.19 -0.22
CA ASN A 75 12.35 9.62 -1.57
C ASN A 75 11.55 8.51 -2.26
N LEU A 76 10.21 8.64 -2.29
CA LEU A 76 9.39 7.74 -3.08
C LEU A 76 9.68 7.95 -4.57
N ILE A 77 10.04 6.86 -5.24
CA ILE A 77 10.16 6.80 -6.68
C ILE A 77 8.92 6.11 -7.19
N ILE A 78 8.19 6.78 -8.08
CA ILE A 78 7.04 6.20 -8.77
C ILE A 78 7.58 5.13 -9.74
N SER A 79 6.96 3.97 -9.77
CA SER A 79 7.33 2.91 -10.70
C SER A 79 7.27 3.40 -12.16
N GLU A 80 8.20 2.94 -13.00
CA GLU A 80 8.17 3.16 -14.45
C GLU A 80 6.92 2.55 -15.12
N ARG A 81 6.27 1.59 -14.45
CA ARG A 81 5.01 0.96 -14.90
C ARG A 81 3.76 1.71 -14.43
N ALA A 82 3.91 2.85 -13.77
CA ALA A 82 2.79 3.66 -13.35
C ALA A 82 2.07 4.27 -14.55
N GLU A 83 0.75 4.14 -14.57
CA GLU A 83 -0.16 4.67 -15.58
C GLU A 83 -1.01 5.79 -14.96
N ASN A 84 -1.51 6.71 -15.80
CA ASN A 84 -2.47 7.74 -15.40
C ASN A 84 -2.00 8.57 -14.18
N ILE A 85 -0.75 9.03 -14.22
CA ILE A 85 -0.17 9.81 -13.13
C ILE A 85 -0.81 11.20 -13.09
N GLU A 86 -1.50 11.49 -12.00
CA GLU A 86 -2.06 12.81 -11.70
C GLU A 86 -1.30 13.42 -10.52
N LYS A 87 -0.93 14.70 -10.66
CA LYS A 87 -0.26 15.46 -9.61
C LYS A 87 -1.06 16.71 -9.31
N ALA A 88 -1.24 17.00 -8.03
CA ALA A 88 -1.90 18.21 -7.56
C ALA A 88 -1.18 18.75 -6.32
N GLU A 89 -1.35 20.03 -6.06
CA GLU A 89 -0.92 20.68 -4.82
C GLU A 89 -2.14 21.32 -4.17
N ASP A 90 -2.31 21.13 -2.86
CA ASP A 90 -3.39 21.79 -2.11
C ASP A 90 -2.99 23.20 -1.68
N ASN A 91 -3.96 23.95 -1.13
CA ASN A 91 -3.72 25.32 -0.63
C ASN A 91 -2.75 25.38 0.56
N ASN A 92 -2.37 24.23 1.15
CA ASN A 92 -1.40 24.13 2.24
C ASN A 92 -0.01 23.70 1.73
N GLY A 93 0.21 23.62 0.42
CA GLY A 93 1.46 23.19 -0.20
C GLY A 93 1.72 21.68 -0.07
N ARG A 94 0.70 20.87 0.21
CA ARG A 94 0.83 19.40 0.20
C ARG A 94 0.76 18.90 -1.22
N GLN A 95 1.72 18.04 -1.57
CA GLN A 95 1.75 17.39 -2.86
C GLN A 95 0.91 16.11 -2.80
N HIS A 96 0.04 15.97 -3.78
CA HIS A 96 -0.81 14.80 -3.99
C HIS A 96 -0.40 14.15 -5.30
N THR A 97 -0.12 12.86 -5.27
CA THR A 97 0.12 12.07 -6.48
C THR A 97 -0.82 10.88 -6.49
N LYS A 98 -1.52 10.68 -7.60
CA LYS A 98 -2.37 9.51 -7.85
C LYS A 98 -1.88 8.81 -9.10
N PHE A 99 -1.88 7.49 -9.10
CA PHE A 99 -1.56 6.71 -10.29
C PHE A 99 -2.10 5.29 -10.17
N MET A 100 -2.07 4.60 -11.30
CA MET A 100 -2.43 3.20 -11.43
C MET A 100 -1.16 2.37 -11.63
N LEU A 101 -1.11 1.18 -11.04
CA LEU A 101 -0.04 0.23 -11.25
C LEU A 101 -0.60 -1.08 -11.81
N SER A 102 -0.14 -1.46 -12.99
CA SER A 102 -0.55 -2.69 -13.69
C SER A 102 0.47 -3.80 -13.45
N ASN A 103 -0.01 -5.00 -13.09
CA ASN A 103 0.85 -6.16 -12.92
C ASN A 103 1.51 -6.58 -14.26
N LYS A 104 2.74 -7.13 -14.20
CA LYS A 104 3.47 -7.54 -15.41
C LYS A 104 2.89 -8.77 -16.11
N TYR A 105 2.30 -9.68 -15.34
CA TYR A 105 1.78 -10.96 -15.81
C TYR A 105 0.27 -10.92 -16.09
N ASP A 106 -0.46 -9.99 -15.46
CA ASP A 106 -1.90 -9.78 -15.63
C ASP A 106 -2.23 -8.27 -15.70
N PRO A 107 -2.30 -7.67 -16.91
CA PRO A 107 -2.60 -6.25 -17.07
C PRO A 107 -4.02 -5.82 -16.66
N GLU A 108 -4.95 -6.77 -16.52
CA GLU A 108 -6.30 -6.48 -16.00
C GLU A 108 -6.25 -6.26 -14.48
N MET A 109 -5.27 -6.89 -13.80
CA MET A 109 -5.00 -6.62 -12.40
C MET A 109 -4.36 -5.25 -12.19
N LYS A 110 -5.11 -4.35 -11.57
CA LYS A 110 -4.66 -2.99 -11.32
C LYS A 110 -4.75 -2.59 -9.86
N PHE A 111 -3.82 -1.74 -9.47
CA PHE A 111 -3.78 -1.12 -8.14
C PHE A 111 -3.83 0.38 -8.30
N PHE A 112 -4.74 1.03 -7.57
CA PHE A 112 -4.72 2.46 -7.36
C PHE A 112 -3.74 2.80 -6.23
N ILE A 113 -2.90 3.80 -6.47
CA ILE A 113 -1.97 4.31 -5.48
C ILE A 113 -2.18 5.80 -5.32
N TYR A 114 -2.41 6.23 -4.08
CA TYR A 114 -2.48 7.62 -3.68
C TYR A 114 -1.33 7.93 -2.73
N MET A 115 -0.67 9.05 -2.96
CA MET A 115 0.38 9.59 -2.11
C MET A 115 0.03 11.01 -1.73
N GLU A 116 0.18 11.35 -0.46
CA GLU A 116 0.06 12.70 0.06
C GLU A 116 1.24 13.01 0.97
N GLY A 117 1.85 14.17 0.80
CA GLY A 117 2.86 14.67 1.72
C GLY A 117 4.07 15.22 1.00
N ASN A 118 5.18 15.31 1.73
CA ASN A 118 6.43 15.81 1.20
C ASN A 118 7.61 15.19 1.95
N LYS A 119 8.83 15.40 1.43
CA LYS A 119 10.06 14.84 1.98
C LYS A 119 10.32 15.22 3.44
N MET A 120 9.78 16.34 3.94
CA MET A 120 10.01 16.81 5.31
C MET A 120 9.13 16.07 6.33
N ASN A 121 7.88 15.78 5.96
CA ASN A 121 6.89 15.19 6.87
C ASN A 121 6.65 13.68 6.63
N GLY A 122 7.28 13.13 5.59
CA GLY A 122 6.99 11.80 5.08
C GLY A 122 5.72 11.78 4.23
N PHE A 123 5.43 10.61 3.69
CA PHE A 123 4.29 10.40 2.81
C PHE A 123 3.23 9.53 3.48
N TYR A 124 2.00 10.01 3.46
CA TYR A 124 0.83 9.16 3.55
C TYR A 124 0.68 8.41 2.22
N ILE A 125 0.43 7.10 2.29
CA ILE A 125 0.25 6.28 1.08
C ILE A 125 -0.97 5.39 1.25
N GLU A 126 -1.84 5.35 0.25
CA GLU A 126 -2.85 4.30 0.09
C GLU A 126 -2.53 3.46 -1.13
N ILE A 127 -2.65 2.14 -0.98
CA ILE A 127 -2.61 1.16 -2.06
C ILE A 127 -3.94 0.41 -2.01
N GLU A 128 -4.67 0.38 -3.12
CA GLU A 128 -5.97 -0.28 -3.21
C GLU A 128 -6.06 -1.08 -4.51
N ARG A 129 -6.38 -2.37 -4.40
CA ARG A 129 -6.65 -3.22 -5.56
C ARG A 129 -7.99 -2.81 -6.18
N ILE A 130 -8.01 -2.66 -7.50
CA ILE A 130 -9.21 -2.40 -8.28
C ILE A 130 -9.63 -3.72 -8.93
N ASN A 131 -10.88 -4.13 -8.65
CA ASN A 131 -11.54 -5.27 -9.29
C ASN A 131 -12.58 -4.77 -10.29
#